data_AF-A0A2X3LY02-F1
#
_entry.id   AF-A0A2X3LY02-F1
#
_cell.length_a   1.000
_cell.length_b   1.000
_cell.length_c   1.000
_cell.angle_alpha   90.00
_cell.angle_beta   90.00
_cell.angle_gamma   90.00
#
_symmetry.space_group_name_H-M   'P 1'
#
loop_
_entity.id
_entity.type
_entity.pdbx_description
1 polymer ?
#
loop_
_entity_poly.entity_id
_entity_poly.type
_entity_poly.pdbx_seq_one_letter_code
_entity_poly.pdbx_strand_id
1 'polypeptide(L)' 'MKWNLPNSWQKHLGVEASLKPTKWDGMLASLDSKRIDVVINQVTISDERKKKYDFSTPYTISGIQALVKKR' A
#
# COMPACT_ATOMS: atom_id res chain seq x y z
N MET A 1 -7.72 -15.63 5.73
CA MET A 1 -7.35 -14.66 6.77
C MET A 1 -8.06 -13.34 6.47
N LYS A 2 -9.16 -13.04 7.17
CA LYS A 2 -9.85 -11.73 7.06
C LYS A 2 -9.18 -10.79 8.04
N TRP A 3 -8.51 -9.76 7.54
CA TRP A 3 -7.97 -8.69 8.38
C TRP A 3 -9.12 -7.82 8.86
N ASN A 4 -9.49 -7.97 10.14
CA ASN A 4 -10.46 -7.10 10.80
C ASN A 4 -9.68 -6.10 11.65
N LEU A 5 -9.03 -5.12 10.99
CA LEU A 5 -8.46 -3.96 11.68
C LEU A 5 -9.58 -2.93 11.82
N PRO A 6 -9.94 -2.48 13.04
CA PRO A 6 -10.72 -1.27 13.20
C PRO A 6 -9.83 -0.13 12.72
N ASN A 7 -9.98 0.26 11.47
CA ASN A 7 -9.16 1.25 10.81
C ASN A 7 -9.32 2.60 11.51
N SER A 8 -8.45 2.90 12.47
CA SER A 8 -8.42 4.18 13.20
C SER A 8 -8.42 5.36 12.23
N TRP A 9 -7.69 5.25 11.13
CA TRP A 9 -7.62 6.26 10.08
C TRP A 9 -8.96 6.55 9.39
N GLN A 10 -9.86 5.57 9.23
CA GLN A 10 -11.20 5.82 8.66
C GLN A 10 -12.01 6.75 9.56
N LYS A 11 -11.94 6.52 10.88
CA LYS A 11 -12.58 7.39 11.87
C LYS A 11 -11.97 8.80 11.88
N HIS A 12 -10.65 8.90 11.76
CA HIS A 12 -9.96 10.20 11.70
C HIS A 12 -10.27 10.98 10.41
N LEU A 13 -10.43 10.30 9.29
CA LEU A 13 -10.73 10.91 7.99
C LEU A 13 -12.24 11.07 7.74
N GLY A 14 -13.10 10.45 8.56
CA GLY A 14 -14.55 10.46 8.37
C GLY A 14 -15.00 9.74 7.09
N VAL A 15 -14.24 8.74 6.64
CA VAL A 15 -14.51 8.01 5.39
C VAL A 15 -14.86 6.56 5.64
N GLU A 16 -15.79 6.02 4.86
CA GLU A 16 -16.03 4.59 4.77
C GLU A 16 -15.10 4.01 3.71
N ALA A 17 -14.29 3.00 4.05
CA ALA A 17 -13.41 2.36 3.07
C ALA A 17 -13.67 0.86 2.94
N SER A 18 -13.79 0.41 1.69
CA SER A 18 -13.90 -0.99 1.32
C SER A 18 -12.52 -1.56 1.01
N LEU A 19 -11.99 -2.39 1.91
CA LEU A 19 -10.71 -3.05 1.70
C LEU A 19 -10.87 -4.27 0.77
N LYS A 20 -10.20 -4.23 -0.38
CA LYS A 20 -10.19 -5.32 -1.35
C LYS A 20 -8.77 -5.88 -1.49
N PRO A 21 -8.52 -7.13 -1.07
CA PRO A 21 -7.24 -7.79 -1.33
C PRO A 21 -6.98 -7.84 -2.84
N THR A 22 -5.86 -7.26 -3.27
CA THR A 22 -5.50 -7.15 -4.68
C THR A 22 -4.11 -7.74 -4.89
N LYS A 23 -3.90 -8.44 -6.01
CA LYS A 23 -2.58 -8.97 -6.37
C LYS A 23 -1.58 -7.83 -6.56
N TRP A 24 -0.37 -7.99 -6.03
CA TRP A 24 0.69 -6.98 -6.09
C TRP A 24 0.91 -6.44 -7.50
N ASP A 25 1.08 -7.34 -8.46
CA ASP A 25 1.38 -7.02 -9.87
C ASP A 25 0.31 -6.14 -10.54
N GLY A 26 -0.93 -6.17 -10.03
CA GLY A 26 -2.07 -5.44 -10.59
C GLY A 26 -2.49 -4.20 -9.81
N MET A 27 -1.88 -3.91 -8.66
CA MET A 27 -2.37 -2.81 -7.80
C MET A 27 -2.19 -1.45 -8.44
N LEU A 28 -0.99 -1.15 -8.97
CA LEU A 28 -0.72 0.15 -9.59
C LEU A 28 -1.52 0.35 -10.88
N ALA A 29 -1.71 -0.70 -11.67
CA ALA A 29 -2.59 -0.66 -12.84
C ALA A 29 -4.06 -0.43 -12.44
N SER A 30 -4.50 -1.01 -11.30
CA SER A 30 -5.85 -0.77 -10.77
C SER A 30 -6.03 0.68 -10.33
N LEU A 31 -5.00 1.27 -9.71
CA LEU A 31 -4.96 2.69 -9.35
C LEU A 31 -5.00 3.59 -10.60
N ASP A 32 -4.20 3.28 -11.62
CA ASP A 32 -4.21 3.99 -12.91
C ASP A 32 -5.60 3.97 -13.57
N SER A 33 -6.27 2.81 -13.52
CA SER A 33 -7.61 2.62 -14.08
C SER A 33 -8.74 3.19 -13.20
N LYS A 34 -8.41 3.81 -12.05
CA LYS A 34 -9.37 4.33 -11.05
C LYS A 34 -10.35 3.28 -10.52
N ARG A 35 -9.97 1.99 -10.55
CA ARG A 35 -10.74 0.90 -9.94
C ARG A 35 -10.57 0.85 -8.42
N ILE A 36 -9.48 1.44 -7.93
CA ILE A 36 -9.20 1.69 -6.52
C ILE A 36 -8.71 3.13 -6.39
N ASP A 37 -8.96 3.74 -5.23
CA ASP A 37 -8.57 5.12 -4.96
C ASP A 37 -7.22 5.21 -4.24
N VAL A 38 -6.88 4.19 -3.44
CA VAL A 38 -5.69 4.19 -2.58
C VAL A 38 -5.07 2.78 -2.53
N VAL A 39 -3.74 2.72 -2.56
CA VAL A 39 -2.96 1.52 -2.28
C VAL A 39 -2.37 1.62 -0.87
N ILE A 40 -2.73 0.68 0.01
CA ILE A 40 -2.21 0.60 1.38
C ILE A 40 -1.34 -0.66 1.48
N ASN A 41 -0.07 -0.55 1.07
CA ASN A 41 0.91 -1.64 1.09
C ASN A 41 2.34 -1.09 1.03
N GLN A 42 3.36 -1.93 1.21
CA GLN A 42 4.78 -1.55 1.12
C GLN A 42 5.22 -1.22 -0.31
N VAL A 43 4.83 -0.04 -0.80
CA VAL A 43 5.27 0.50 -2.09
C VAL A 43 6.49 1.39 -1.87
N THR A 44 7.62 1.01 -2.47
CA THR A 44 8.82 1.84 -2.47
C THR A 44 8.58 3.14 -3.23
N ILE A 45 8.87 4.25 -2.58
CA ILE A 45 8.86 5.59 -3.17
C ILE A 45 10.07 5.74 -4.08
N SER A 46 9.85 6.12 -5.34
CA SER A 46 10.91 6.45 -6.30
C SER A 46 10.56 7.74 -7.04
N ASP A 47 11.57 8.43 -7.59
CA ASP A 47 11.35 9.69 -8.32
C ASP A 47 10.47 9.50 -9.56
N GLU A 48 10.58 8.36 -10.23
CA GLU A 48 9.70 8.00 -11.35
C GLU A 48 8.24 7.89 -10.90
N ARG A 49 7.99 7.22 -9.76
CA ARG A 49 6.63 7.07 -9.23
C ARG A 49 6.07 8.38 -8.70
N LYS A 50 6.89 9.24 -8.08
CA LYS A 50 6.47 10.58 -7.62
C LYS A 50 5.99 11.49 -8.75
N LYS A 51 6.43 11.26 -9.99
CA LYS A 51 5.91 12.01 -11.15
C LYS A 51 4.49 11.61 -11.54
N LYS A 52 4.02 10.44 -11.10
CA LYS A 52 2.74 9.84 -11.50
C LYS A 52 1.75 9.68 -10.35
N TYR A 53 2.24 9.52 -9.13
CA TYR A 53 1.44 9.22 -7.95
C TYR A 53 1.78 10.13 -6.79
N ASP A 54 0.75 10.49 -6.03
CA ASP A 54 0.91 11.10 -4.72
C ASP A 54 1.19 10.02 -3.67
N PHE A 55 2.15 10.29 -2.78
CA PHE A 55 2.52 9.42 -1.68
C PHE A 55 2.18 10.06 -0.35
N SER A 56 1.77 9.24 0.61
CA SER A 56 1.68 9.66 2.01
C SER A 56 3.06 9.89 2.61
N THR A 57 3.09 10.46 3.81
CA THR A 57 4.27 10.36 4.68
C THR A 57 4.65 8.87 4.83
N PRO A 58 5.95 8.51 4.66
CA PRO A 58 6.40 7.13 4.82
C PRO A 58 6.08 6.63 6.22
N TYR A 59 5.44 5.45 6.32
CA TYR A 59 5.08 4.83 7.60
C TYR A 59 5.94 3.59 7.93
N THR A 60 6.79 3.14 7.00
CA THR A 60 7.85 2.15 7.23
C THR A 60 9.09 2.50 6.44
N ILE A 61 10.27 2.26 7.02
CA ILE A 61 11.56 2.30 6.32
C ILE A 61 12.14 0.88 6.38
N SER A 62 12.38 0.27 5.22
CA SER A 62 12.94 -1.08 5.10
C SER A 62 14.17 -1.08 4.18
N GLY A 63 15.15 -1.92 4.52
CA GLY A 63 16.36 -2.16 3.73
C GLY A 63 16.38 -3.55 3.14
N ILE A 64 17.26 -3.75 2.15
CA ILE A 64 17.51 -5.08 1.58
C ILE A 64 18.06 -5.99 2.67
N GLN A 65 17.47 -7.18 2.82
CA GLN A 65 17.96 -8.22 3.73
C GLN A 65 18.19 -9.51 2.94
N ALA A 66 19.32 -10.17 3.19
CA ALA A 66 19.61 -11.49 2.68
C ALA A 66 19.46 -12.51 3.81
N LEU A 67 18.64 -13.54 3.59
CA LEU A 67 18.45 -14.64 4.54
C LEU A 67 19.14 -15.88 4.00
N VAL A 68 19.88 -16.58 4.85
CA VAL A 68 20.49 -17.88 4.53
C VAL A 68 19.92 -18.98 5.41
N LYS A 69 19.78 -20.18 4.86
CA LYS A 69 19.32 -21.34 5.63
C LYS A 69 20.33 -21.64 6.73
N LYS A 70 19.89 -21.64 7.98
CA LYS A 70 20.70 -22.13 9.11
C LYS A 70 21.00 -23.61 8.88
N ARG A 71 22.28 -23.97 8.91
CA ARG A 71 22.72 -25.37 8.85
C ARG A 71 22.39 -26.09 10.14
#